data_AF-A0A0J8RKU9-F1
#
_entry.id   AF-A0A0J8RKU9-F1
#
_cell.length_a   1.000
_cell.length_b   1.000
_cell.length_c   1.000
_cell.angle_alpha   90.00
_cell.angle_beta   90.00
_cell.angle_gamma   90.00
#
_symmetry.space_group_name_H-M   'P 1'
#
loop_
_entity.id
_entity.type
_entity.pdbx_description
1 polymer ?
#
loop_
_entity_poly.entity_id
_entity_poly.type
_entity_poly.pdbx_seq_one_letter_code
_entity_poly.pdbx_strand_id
1 'polypeptide(L)'
;MTTQEKRCGFPFNWKISATLSELIAHLPPRKYCDLLKNTYFQVFSPLFHVLHDPSFETEYFCFQEDASSALLSWLALLFVVLSIAVNGLDENDPLLLDISREATAAANIRVVSARYRTAAVQCLAADEVM
;
A
#
# COMPACT_ATOMS: atom_id res chain seq x y z
N MET A 1 38.96 -11.59 -16.71
CA MET A 1 38.35 -12.14 -15.48
C MET A 1 38.82 -11.25 -14.35
N THR A 2 38.05 -10.41 -13.66
CA THR A 2 36.60 -10.17 -13.53
C THR A 2 36.49 -8.76 -12.95
N THR A 3 35.68 -7.89 -13.56
CA THR A 3 35.48 -6.51 -13.12
C THR A 3 34.58 -6.50 -11.88
N GLN A 4 35.06 -5.89 -10.81
CA GLN A 4 34.39 -5.84 -9.51
C GLN A 4 33.64 -4.51 -9.39
N GLU A 5 32.34 -4.52 -9.64
CA GLU A 5 31.47 -3.34 -9.50
C GLU A 5 31.27 -3.00 -8.01
N LYS A 6 31.69 -1.79 -7.61
CA LYS A 6 31.41 -1.21 -6.30
C LYS A 6 29.99 -0.65 -6.32
N ARG A 7 29.04 -1.36 -5.69
CA ARG A 7 27.68 -0.85 -5.45
C ARG A 7 27.68 0.02 -4.19
N CYS A 8 27.39 1.31 -4.35
CA CYS A 8 27.10 2.21 -3.24
C CYS A 8 25.70 1.89 -2.68
N GLY A 9 25.64 1.26 -1.50
CA GLY A 9 24.38 0.99 -0.81
C GLY A 9 24.09 2.05 0.26
N PHE A 10 22.91 2.66 0.19
CA PHE A 10 22.32 3.43 1.30
C PHE A 10 22.24 2.56 2.58
N PRO A 11 22.26 3.16 3.79
CA PRO A 11 22.40 2.45 5.08
C PRO A 11 21.22 1.55 5.47
N PHE A 12 20.17 1.48 4.64
CA PHE A 12 19.06 0.56 4.84
C PHE A 12 19.27 -0.64 3.91
N ASN A 13 19.57 -1.78 4.51
CA ASN A 13 19.78 -3.07 3.85
C ASN A 13 18.50 -3.49 3.08
N TRP A 14 18.30 -2.99 1.86
CA TRP A 14 17.13 -3.21 1.00
C TRP A 14 17.11 -4.60 0.34
N LYS A 15 17.68 -5.63 0.99
CA LYS A 15 18.19 -6.87 0.38
C LYS A 15 17.23 -7.76 -0.44
N ILE A 16 16.03 -7.32 -0.79
CA ILE A 16 15.10 -8.01 -1.68
C ILE A 16 14.46 -6.93 -2.56
N SER A 17 14.89 -6.82 -3.83
CA SER A 17 14.10 -6.13 -4.84
C SER A 17 12.84 -6.97 -5.06
N ALA A 18 11.77 -6.64 -4.35
CA ALA A 18 10.49 -7.32 -4.51
C ALA A 18 9.95 -6.98 -5.91
N THR A 19 9.55 -8.01 -6.65
CA THR A 19 8.94 -7.82 -7.97
C THR A 19 7.55 -7.20 -7.83
N LEU A 20 7.09 -6.50 -8.87
CA LEU A 20 5.74 -5.91 -8.89
C LEU A 20 4.65 -6.94 -8.55
N SER A 21 4.77 -8.18 -9.07
CA SER A 21 3.81 -9.25 -8.78
C SER A 21 3.80 -9.67 -7.30
N GLU A 22 4.95 -9.70 -6.64
CA GLU A 22 5.04 -10.01 -5.21
C GLU A 22 4.41 -8.90 -4.36
N LEU A 23 4.63 -7.64 -4.76
CA LEU A 23 4.05 -6.48 -4.10
C LEU A 23 2.53 -6.42 -4.26
N ILE A 24 2.00 -6.71 -5.45
CA ILE A 24 0.56 -6.81 -5.69
C ILE A 24 -0.06 -7.91 -4.83
N ALA A 25 0.64 -9.03 -4.61
CA ALA A 25 0.16 -10.11 -3.76
C ALA A 25 0.00 -9.71 -2.28
N HIS A 26 0.56 -8.59 -1.84
CA HIS A 26 0.34 -8.02 -0.50
C HIS A 26 -0.96 -7.21 -0.38
N LEU A 27 -1.62 -6.88 -1.49
CA LEU A 27 -2.91 -6.21 -1.46
C LEU A 27 -3.98 -7.15 -0.86
N PRO A 28 -4.94 -6.59 -0.10
CA PRO A 28 -6.08 -7.38 0.31
C PRO A 28 -6.96 -7.74 -0.91
N PRO A 29 -7.92 -8.66 -0.75
CA PRO A 29 -8.94 -8.92 -1.76
C PRO A 29 -9.56 -7.62 -2.30
N ARG A 30 -9.87 -7.57 -3.61
CA ARG A 30 -10.38 -6.39 -4.31
C ARG A 30 -11.52 -5.68 -3.57
N LYS A 31 -12.48 -6.44 -3.03
CA LYS A 31 -13.58 -5.93 -2.20
C LYS A 31 -13.10 -5.04 -1.04
N TYR A 32 -12.03 -5.45 -0.35
CA TYR A 32 -11.47 -4.71 0.77
C TYR A 32 -10.59 -3.55 0.31
N CYS A 33 -9.90 -3.65 -0.84
CA CYS A 33 -9.25 -2.49 -1.45
C CYS A 33 -10.28 -1.39 -1.75
N ASP A 34 -11.40 -1.75 -2.38
CA ASP A 34 -12.47 -0.81 -2.72
C ASP A 34 -13.05 -0.16 -1.46
N LEU A 35 -13.35 -0.97 -0.43
CA LEU A 35 -13.88 -0.46 0.84
C LEU A 35 -12.91 0.52 1.50
N LEU A 36 -11.64 0.13 1.68
CA LEU A 36 -10.63 0.95 2.33
C LEU A 36 -10.35 2.24 1.53
N LYS A 37 -10.24 2.16 0.20
CA LYS A 37 -10.13 3.34 -0.66
C LYS A 37 -11.31 4.29 -0.44
N ASN A 38 -12.53 3.78 -0.42
CA ASN A 38 -13.72 4.60 -0.18
C ASN A 38 -13.72 5.21 1.23
N THR A 39 -13.31 4.45 2.25
CA THR A 39 -13.12 4.95 3.62
C THR A 39 -12.12 6.11 3.65
N TYR A 40 -11.02 6.02 2.89
CA TYR A 40 -10.05 7.12 2.78
C TYR A 40 -10.70 8.40 2.23
N PHE A 41 -11.37 8.30 1.10
CA PHE A 41 -12.00 9.47 0.47
C PHE A 41 -13.15 10.04 1.29
N GLN A 42 -13.88 9.21 2.02
CA GLN A 42 -14.98 9.65 2.87
C GLN A 42 -14.48 10.34 4.15
N VAL A 43 -13.45 9.79 4.81
CA VAL A 43 -13.02 10.22 6.15
C VAL A 43 -11.87 11.21 6.11
N PHE A 44 -10.89 10.99 5.23
CA PHE A 44 -9.60 11.70 5.27
C PHE A 44 -9.42 12.73 4.16
N SER A 45 -9.90 12.47 2.92
CA SER A 45 -9.81 13.46 1.82
C SER A 45 -10.43 14.84 2.16
N PRO A 46 -11.57 14.94 2.88
CA PRO A 46 -12.14 16.23 3.27
C PRO A 46 -11.29 16.99 4.30
N LEU A 47 -10.46 16.28 5.08
CA LEU A 47 -9.57 16.87 6.08
C LEU A 47 -8.25 17.33 5.43
N PHE A 48 -7.72 16.52 4.52
CA PHE A 48 -6.45 16.74 3.85
C PHE A 48 -6.56 16.36 2.37
N HIS A 49 -6.81 17.37 1.51
CA HIS A 49 -6.95 17.17 0.06
C HIS A 49 -5.59 17.03 -0.62
N VAL A 50 -4.86 15.95 -0.29
CA VAL A 50 -3.54 15.63 -0.85
C VAL A 50 -3.68 14.91 -2.20
N LEU A 51 -4.77 14.17 -2.39
CA LEU A 51 -5.05 13.42 -3.62
C LEU A 51 -6.18 14.09 -4.39
N HIS A 52 -6.05 14.10 -5.71
CA HIS A 52 -7.13 14.49 -6.59
C HIS A 52 -8.02 13.28 -6.87
N ASP A 53 -9.19 13.21 -6.21
CA ASP A 53 -10.10 12.05 -6.23
C ASP A 53 -10.38 11.51 -7.65
N PRO A 54 -10.73 12.34 -8.67
CA PRO A 54 -11.04 11.83 -10.01
C PRO A 54 -9.85 11.16 -10.72
N SER A 55 -8.65 11.68 -10.51
CA SER A 55 -7.42 11.11 -11.09
C SER A 55 -7.11 9.78 -10.44
N PHE A 56 -7.16 9.72 -9.11
CA PHE A 56 -6.90 8.49 -8.38
C PHE A 56 -7.89 7.38 -8.76
N GLU A 57 -9.19 7.70 -8.88
CA GLU A 57 -10.20 6.74 -9.31
C GLU A 57 -9.94 6.19 -10.71
N THR A 58 -9.53 7.06 -11.64
CA THR A 58 -9.21 6.65 -13.02
C THR A 58 -8.00 5.72 -13.05
N GLU A 59 -6.93 6.07 -12.33
CA GLU A 59 -5.73 5.26 -12.24
C GLU A 59 -6.02 3.92 -11.53
N TYR A 60 -6.84 3.94 -10.48
CA TYR A 60 -7.27 2.73 -9.77
C TYR A 60 -8.10 1.81 -10.65
N PHE A 61 -8.99 2.35 -11.49
CA PHE A 61 -9.71 1.57 -12.48
C PHE A 61 -8.76 0.91 -13.49
N CYS A 62 -7.81 1.68 -14.05
CA CYS A 62 -6.79 1.13 -14.96
C CYS A 62 -5.96 0.01 -14.30
N PHE A 63 -5.57 0.20 -13.03
CA PHE A 63 -4.88 -0.83 -12.25
C PHE A 63 -5.70 -2.11 -12.07
N GLN A 64 -7.02 -1.98 -11.87
CA GLN A 64 -7.89 -3.14 -11.74
C GLN A 64 -8.03 -3.95 -13.04
N GLU A 65 -7.92 -3.29 -14.20
CA GLU A 65 -7.93 -3.95 -15.51
C GLU A 65 -6.58 -4.59 -15.84
N ASP A 66 -5.47 -3.89 -15.56
CA ASP A 66 -4.12 -4.40 -15.78
C ASP A 66 -3.16 -4.00 -14.64
N ALA A 67 -3.10 -4.86 -13.63
CA ALA A 67 -2.21 -4.67 -12.50
C ALA A 67 -0.72 -4.84 -12.87
N SER A 68 -0.40 -5.52 -13.97
CA SER A 68 0.99 -5.80 -14.37
C SER A 68 1.71 -4.59 -14.96
N SER A 69 0.94 -3.60 -15.43
CA SER A 69 1.46 -2.33 -15.97
C SER A 69 1.51 -1.20 -14.94
N ALA A 70 1.24 -1.49 -13.66
CA ALA A 70 1.22 -0.49 -12.61
C ALA A 70 2.61 0.05 -12.27
N LEU A 71 2.71 1.38 -12.08
CA LEU A 71 3.93 1.99 -11.53
C LEU A 71 4.10 1.61 -10.06
N LEU A 72 5.34 1.31 -9.65
CA LEU A 72 5.64 0.96 -8.25
C LEU A 72 5.35 2.13 -7.30
N SER A 73 5.67 3.36 -7.69
CA SER A 73 5.30 4.57 -6.94
C SER A 73 3.79 4.75 -6.79
N TRP A 74 3.00 4.41 -7.81
CA TRP A 74 1.54 4.44 -7.73
C TRP A 74 1.01 3.34 -6.80
N LEU A 75 1.55 2.12 -6.89
CA LEU A 75 1.21 1.03 -5.98
C LEU A 75 1.58 1.38 -4.53
N ALA A 76 2.70 2.05 -4.31
CA ALA A 76 3.08 2.58 -3.01
C ALA A 76 2.06 3.57 -2.47
N LEU A 77 1.58 4.49 -3.32
CA LEU A 77 0.53 5.44 -2.97
C LEU A 77 -0.76 4.70 -2.56
N LEU A 78 -1.17 3.69 -3.33
CA LEU A 78 -2.33 2.86 -2.97
C LEU A 78 -2.14 2.22 -1.58
N PHE A 79 -0.99 1.63 -1.30
CA PHE A 79 -0.70 1.07 0.04
C PHE A 79 -0.75 2.11 1.16
N VAL A 80 -0.28 3.33 0.92
CA VAL A 80 -0.40 4.44 1.88
C VAL A 80 -1.87 4.80 2.12
N VAL A 81 -2.67 4.92 1.07
CA VAL A 81 -4.13 5.16 1.15
C VAL A 81 -4.79 4.07 2.00
N LEU A 82 -4.50 2.79 1.73
CA LEU A 82 -5.03 1.67 2.50
C LEU A 82 -4.55 1.70 3.96
N SER A 83 -3.29 2.04 4.22
CA SER A 83 -2.76 2.19 5.59
C SER A 83 -3.53 3.26 6.37
N ILE A 84 -3.81 4.40 5.76
CA ILE A 84 -4.51 5.50 6.42
C ILE A 84 -5.97 5.11 6.66
N ALA A 85 -6.64 4.57 5.63
CA ALA A 85 -8.03 4.13 5.67
C ALA A 85 -8.35 3.20 6.85
N VAL A 86 -7.43 2.28 7.19
CA VAL A 86 -7.59 1.36 8.31
C VAL A 86 -7.83 2.08 9.64
N ASN A 87 -7.31 3.31 9.82
CA ASN A 87 -7.55 4.13 11.01
C ASN A 87 -8.94 4.79 11.04
N GLY A 88 -9.66 4.80 9.91
CA GLY A 88 -11.01 5.33 9.80
C GLY A 88 -12.10 4.25 9.91
N LEU A 89 -11.72 3.00 10.17
CA LEU A 89 -12.67 1.90 10.36
C LEU A 89 -13.29 1.92 11.76
N ASP A 90 -14.53 1.45 11.85
CA ASP A 90 -15.17 1.19 13.15
C ASP A 90 -14.51 0.01 13.85
N GLU A 91 -14.45 0.02 15.18
CA GLU A 91 -13.85 -1.07 15.96
C GLU A 91 -14.58 -2.41 15.76
N ASN A 92 -15.85 -2.38 15.36
CA ASN A 92 -16.69 -3.54 15.07
C ASN A 92 -16.75 -3.87 13.58
N ASP A 93 -15.97 -3.19 12.72
CA ASP A 93 -15.98 -3.44 11.28
C ASP A 93 -15.55 -4.90 11.01
N PRO A 94 -16.39 -5.72 10.34
CA PRO A 94 -16.06 -7.11 10.02
C PRO A 94 -14.74 -7.26 9.25
N LEU A 95 -14.33 -6.25 8.47
CA LEU A 95 -13.07 -6.26 7.74
C LEU A 95 -11.87 -6.41 8.69
N LEU A 96 -11.89 -5.79 9.88
CA LEU A 96 -10.77 -5.87 10.81
C LEU A 96 -10.51 -7.31 11.27
N LEU A 97 -11.58 -8.10 11.44
CA LEU A 97 -11.52 -9.51 11.83
C LEU A 97 -11.07 -10.42 10.69
N ASP A 98 -11.44 -10.07 9.45
CA ASP A 98 -11.06 -10.83 8.26
C ASP A 98 -9.57 -10.64 7.93
N ILE A 99 -9.03 -9.45 8.17
CA ILE A 99 -7.66 -9.09 7.79
C ILE A 99 -6.63 -9.37 8.91
N SER A 100 -7.06 -9.41 10.18
CA SER A 100 -6.18 -9.62 11.33
C SER A 100 -6.90 -10.27 12.52
N ARG A 101 -6.15 -11.01 13.35
CA ARG A 101 -6.69 -11.80 14.48
C ARG A 101 -6.08 -11.41 15.82
N GLU A 102 -5.75 -10.13 16.00
CA GLU A 102 -5.22 -9.61 17.26
C GLU A 102 -6.31 -9.54 18.34
N ALA A 103 -5.86 -9.41 19.59
CA ALA A 103 -6.73 -9.38 20.75
C ALA A 103 -7.67 -8.17 20.82
N THR A 104 -7.35 -7.06 20.14
CA THR A 104 -8.15 -5.82 20.15
C THR A 104 -8.23 -5.18 18.76
N ALA A 105 -9.30 -4.42 18.50
CA ALA A 105 -9.47 -3.65 17.26
C ALA A 105 -8.32 -2.67 17.03
N ALA A 106 -7.88 -1.96 18.08
CA ALA A 106 -6.74 -1.06 18.01
C ALA A 106 -5.43 -1.79 17.63
N ALA A 107 -5.23 -3.02 18.11
CA ALA A 107 -4.07 -3.84 17.73
C ALA A 107 -4.18 -4.27 16.25
N ASN A 108 -5.35 -4.70 15.80
CA ASN A 108 -5.60 -5.01 14.38
C ASN A 108 -5.30 -3.80 13.48
N ILE A 109 -5.83 -2.62 13.81
CA ILE A 109 -5.58 -1.37 13.07
C ILE A 109 -4.07 -1.07 12.98
N ARG A 110 -3.35 -1.19 14.10
CA ARG A 110 -1.90 -0.95 14.15
C ARG A 110 -1.13 -1.93 13.26
N VAL A 111 -1.42 -3.22 13.37
CA VAL A 111 -0.74 -4.29 12.61
C VAL A 111 -1.01 -4.16 11.11
N VAL A 112 -2.28 -4.01 10.73
CA VAL A 112 -2.68 -3.94 9.32
C VAL A 112 -2.14 -2.66 8.68
N SER A 113 -2.28 -1.51 9.35
CA SER A 113 -1.73 -0.26 8.82
C SER A 113 -0.20 -0.30 8.70
N ALA A 114 0.50 -0.91 9.67
CA ALA A 114 1.96 -1.09 9.58
C ALA A 114 2.36 -1.97 8.40
N ARG A 115 1.64 -3.07 8.16
CA ARG A 115 1.87 -3.96 7.02
C ARG A 115 1.78 -3.21 5.69
N TYR A 116 0.74 -2.39 5.50
CA TYR A 116 0.60 -1.60 4.27
C TYR A 116 1.67 -0.50 4.16
N ARG A 117 2.08 0.15 5.25
CA ARG A 117 3.23 1.08 5.20
C ARG A 117 4.53 0.38 4.80
N THR A 118 4.77 -0.82 5.31
CA THR A 118 5.94 -1.62 4.92
C THR A 118 5.89 -1.97 3.44
N ALA A 119 4.73 -2.40 2.92
CA ALA A 119 4.56 -2.68 1.49
C ALA A 119 4.79 -1.43 0.63
N ALA A 120 4.31 -0.26 1.06
CA ALA A 120 4.59 1.00 0.36
C ALA A 120 6.09 1.31 0.31
N VAL A 121 6.81 1.15 1.42
CA VAL A 121 8.28 1.34 1.46
C VAL A 121 8.99 0.35 0.54
N GLN A 122 8.53 -0.90 0.46
CA GLN A 122 9.09 -1.89 -0.45
C GLN A 122 8.86 -1.51 -1.92
N CYS A 123 7.66 -1.01 -2.26
CA CYS A 123 7.38 -0.51 -3.59
C CYS A 123 8.33 0.64 -3.97
N LEU A 124 8.50 1.62 -3.08
CA LEU A 124 9.41 2.76 -3.31
C LEU A 124 10.89 2.37 -3.35
N ALA A 125 11.29 1.32 -2.61
CA ALA A 125 12.66 0.82 -2.66
C ALA A 125 12.95 0.02 -3.94
N ALA A 126 11.92 -0.61 -4.52
CA ALA A 126 12.03 -1.34 -5.78
C ALA A 126 11.88 -0.44 -7.01
N ASP A 127 11.18 0.70 -6.87
CA ASP A 127 11.17 1.77 -7.86
C ASP A 127 12.58 2.39 -7.84
N GLU A 128 13.46 2.03 -8.78
CA GLU A 128 14.85 2.50 -8.90
C GLU A 128 14.94 4.01 -9.24
N VAL A 129 14.09 4.84 -8.65
CA VAL A 129 14.13 6.30 -8.74
C VAL A 129 15.17 6.82 -7.74
N MET A 130 16.43 6.44 -7.97
CA MET A 130 17.64 7.24 -7.70
C MET A 130 18.82 6.75 -8.53
#